data_AF-A0A8X8XKB8-F1
#
_entry.id   AF-A0A8X8XKB8-F1
#
_cell.length_a   1.000
_cell.length_b   1.000
_cell.length_c   1.000
_cell.angle_alpha   90.00
_cell.angle_beta   90.00
_cell.angle_gamma   90.00
#
_symmetry.space_group_name_H-M   'P 1'
#
loop_
_entity.id
_entity.type
_entity.pdbx_description
1 polymer ?
#
loop_
_entity_poly.entity_id
_entity_poly.type
_entity_poly.pdbx_seq_one_letter_code
_entity_poly.pdbx_strand_id
1 'polypeptide(L)'
;MSELRLVQGSLLKKVLESIKELVTDANFDCSATGFSLQAMDIPPPQDKISDFEMKLMDIDSEHLGIPEAEYHAIVRMPSAEFARICKDLSSIGDTVVISVTKEGVKFSSRGDIGTANIVCRQNTTVDKPEDATVIEMNEPVFLTFALWYLNSFTKATPLSSTVTLSLSSELPVVVEYKIADMGYIRFYLAPKIEEDEEETKP
;
A
#
# COMPACT_ATOMS: atom_id res chain seq x y z
N MET A 1 8.99 29.58 -9.06
CA MET A 1 8.15 30.25 -8.04
C MET A 1 6.78 29.63 -8.11
N SER A 2 6.47 28.75 -7.17
CA SER A 2 5.20 28.01 -7.13
C SER A 2 4.78 27.88 -5.66
N GLU A 3 3.55 28.30 -5.35
CA GLU A 3 2.97 28.21 -4.01
C GLU A 3 2.13 26.93 -3.91
N LEU A 4 2.33 26.11 -2.87
CA LEU A 4 1.47 24.97 -2.56
C LEU A 4 0.79 25.20 -1.20
N ARG A 5 -0.52 25.44 -1.21
CA ARG A 5 -1.32 25.51 0.02
C ARG A 5 -1.93 24.14 0.32
N LEU A 6 -1.57 23.57 1.46
CA LEU A 6 -2.22 22.39 2.02
C LEU A 6 -3.25 22.81 3.08
N VAL A 7 -4.47 22.30 2.95
CA VAL A 7 -5.61 22.72 3.78
C VAL A 7 -5.57 22.13 5.20
N GLN A 8 -4.81 21.04 5.43
CA GLN A 8 -4.65 20.41 6.74
C GLN A 8 -3.24 19.82 6.96
N GLY A 9 -2.49 20.38 7.92
CA GLY A 9 -1.15 19.88 8.28
C GLY A 9 -1.14 18.48 8.94
N SER A 10 -2.28 18.04 9.49
CA SER A 10 -2.45 16.68 10.03
C SER A 10 -2.33 15.60 8.97
N LEU A 11 -2.68 15.89 7.70
CA LEU A 11 -2.56 14.94 6.60
C LEU A 11 -1.09 14.77 6.17
N LEU A 12 -0.34 15.88 6.09
CA LEU A 12 1.10 15.84 5.85
C LEU A 12 1.83 15.04 6.93
N LYS A 13 1.45 15.21 8.21
CA LYS A 13 1.95 14.37 9.31
C LYS A 13 1.66 12.89 9.11
N LYS A 14 0.46 12.51 8.65
CA LYS A 14 0.14 11.10 8.36
C LYS A 14 0.96 10.53 7.21
N VAL A 15 1.19 11.30 6.14
CA VAL A 15 2.07 10.92 5.01
C VAL A 15 3.50 10.73 5.52
N LEU A 16 4.00 11.69 6.31
CA LEU A 16 5.29 11.62 7.00
C LEU A 16 5.43 10.34 7.83
N GLU A 17 4.48 10.05 8.72
CA GLU A 17 4.50 8.86 9.59
C GLU A 17 4.42 7.55 8.78
N SER A 18 3.58 7.50 7.74
CA SER A 18 3.38 6.29 6.93
C SER A 18 4.62 5.89 6.13
N ILE A 19 5.31 6.85 5.53
CA ILE A 19 6.53 6.59 4.73
C ILE A 19 7.78 6.46 5.62
N LYS A 20 7.82 7.11 6.79
CA LYS A 20 8.94 7.00 7.74
C LYS A 20 9.26 5.57 8.15
N GLU A 21 8.24 4.70 8.24
CA GLU A 21 8.46 3.28 8.56
C GLU A 21 8.71 2.41 7.32
N LEU A 22 8.38 2.88 6.11
CA LEU A 22 8.50 2.13 4.85
C LEU A 22 9.95 1.98 4.37
N VAL A 23 10.82 2.92 4.73
CA VAL A 23 12.22 3.00 4.29
C VAL A 23 13.12 3.07 5.52
N THR A 24 14.19 2.27 5.57
CA THR A 24 15.18 2.34 6.66
C THR A 24 15.88 3.69 6.76
N ASP A 25 15.96 4.42 5.64
CA ASP A 25 16.47 5.79 5.54
C ASP A 25 15.46 6.67 4.78
N ALA A 26 14.26 6.85 5.34
CA ALA A 26 13.28 7.81 4.83
C ALA A 26 13.66 9.27 5.21
N ASN A 27 14.58 9.87 4.45
CA ASN A 27 14.79 11.32 4.53
C ASN A 27 13.68 12.02 3.73
N PHE A 28 12.80 12.73 4.44
CA PHE A 28 11.60 13.30 3.83
C PHE A 28 11.87 14.67 3.22
N ASP A 29 11.71 14.78 1.90
CA ASP A 29 11.90 16.03 1.18
C ASP A 29 10.98 16.14 -0.05
N CYS A 30 10.50 17.35 -0.32
CA CYS A 30 9.90 17.73 -1.59
C CYS A 30 9.78 19.26 -1.70
N SER A 31 10.62 19.91 -2.52
CA SER A 31 10.16 20.57 -3.74
C SER A 31 11.34 20.98 -4.64
N ALA A 32 11.07 21.50 -5.83
CA ALA A 32 12.10 22.09 -6.71
C ALA A 32 12.72 23.41 -6.18
N THR A 33 12.17 24.03 -5.12
CA THR A 33 12.74 25.21 -4.44
C THR A 33 12.51 25.20 -2.92
N GLY A 34 12.52 24.03 -2.28
CA GLY A 34 12.43 23.87 -0.82
C GLY A 34 11.02 23.66 -0.23
N PHE A 35 10.99 23.25 1.04
CA PHE A 35 9.82 22.91 1.84
C PHE A 35 9.70 23.86 3.04
N SER A 36 8.47 24.26 3.43
CA SER A 36 8.25 25.05 4.65
C SER A 36 6.92 24.68 5.31
N LEU A 37 6.94 24.43 6.62
CA LEU A 37 5.76 24.10 7.42
C LEU A 37 5.75 24.97 8.68
N GLN A 38 4.70 25.77 8.85
CA GLN A 38 4.41 26.47 10.11
C GLN A 38 3.18 25.82 10.75
N ALA A 39 3.32 25.39 12.01
CA ALA A 39 2.22 24.91 12.84
C ALA A 39 2.17 25.72 14.13
N MET A 40 0.98 26.18 14.50
CA MET A 40 0.73 27.03 15.67
C MET A 40 -0.23 26.29 16.60
N ASP A 41 0.30 25.67 17.66
CA ASP A 41 -0.46 25.10 18.79
C ASP A 41 -0.12 25.92 20.05
N ILE A 42 -1.10 26.59 20.64
CA ILE A 42 -0.90 27.58 21.72
C ILE A 42 -2.12 27.62 22.65
N PRO A 43 -1.97 27.71 24.00
CA PRO A 43 -0.82 27.41 24.90
C PRO A 43 -1.28 26.33 25.94
N PRO A 44 -0.88 26.28 27.23
CA PRO A 44 0.24 26.87 27.98
C PRO A 44 1.04 25.87 28.88
N PRO A 45 2.14 26.29 29.54
CA PRO A 45 3.00 27.45 29.28
C PRO A 45 4.47 27.04 29.08
N GLN A 46 5.02 27.22 27.87
CA GLN A 46 6.44 27.47 27.62
C GLN A 46 6.61 27.87 26.16
N ASP A 47 7.29 28.99 25.90
CA ASP A 47 7.59 29.47 24.53
C ASP A 47 8.56 28.52 23.84
N LYS A 48 8.01 27.54 23.10
CA LYS A 48 8.79 26.58 22.33
C LYS A 48 8.69 26.87 20.84
N ILE A 49 9.64 27.65 20.35
CA ILE A 49 9.97 27.71 18.93
C ILE A 49 10.88 26.51 18.61
N SER A 50 10.77 25.94 17.41
CA SER A 50 11.60 24.79 17.00
C SER A 50 11.92 24.89 15.52
N ASP A 51 13.09 25.46 15.25
CA ASP A 51 13.64 25.61 13.91
C ASP A 51 14.45 24.37 13.52
N PHE A 52 14.23 23.88 12.30
CA PHE A 52 14.94 22.73 11.74
C PHE A 52 15.53 23.14 10.39
N GLU A 53 16.86 23.13 10.29
CA GLU A 53 17.60 23.35 9.06
C GLU A 53 18.25 22.03 8.63
N MET A 54 18.00 21.59 7.40
CA MET A 54 18.55 20.35 6.84
C MET A 54 19.16 20.63 5.48
N LYS A 55 20.28 19.96 5.19
CA LYS A 55 20.97 20.07 3.90
C LYS A 55 20.41 19.04 2.93
N LEU A 56 20.13 19.49 1.71
CA LEU A 56 19.73 18.64 0.60
C LEU A 56 20.90 17.75 0.17
N MET A 57 20.59 16.56 -0.34
CA MET A 57 21.55 15.70 -1.05
C MET A 57 21.05 15.50 -2.48
N ASP A 58 21.96 15.53 -3.45
CA ASP A 58 21.64 15.19 -4.83
C ASP A 58 21.55 13.65 -4.93
N ILE A 59 20.43 13.14 -5.42
CA ILE A 59 20.19 11.70 -5.59
C ILE A 59 19.69 11.48 -7.02
N ASP A 60 20.61 11.01 -7.87
CA ASP A 60 20.28 10.55 -9.22
C ASP A 60 19.24 9.42 -9.16
N SER A 61 18.08 9.63 -9.78
CA SER A 61 16.99 8.66 -9.80
C SER A 61 16.39 8.53 -11.21
N GLU A 62 16.55 7.34 -11.80
CA GLU A 62 15.93 7.01 -13.08
C GLU A 62 14.42 6.83 -12.90
N HIS A 63 13.64 7.69 -13.57
CA HIS A 63 12.19 7.66 -13.50
C HIS A 63 11.65 6.58 -14.45
N LEU A 64 11.19 5.46 -13.90
CA LEU A 64 10.52 4.42 -14.67
C LEU A 64 9.13 4.90 -15.12
N GLY A 65 8.86 4.81 -16.42
CA GLY A 65 7.53 5.09 -16.97
C GLY A 65 6.53 4.00 -16.56
N ILE A 66 5.42 4.40 -15.95
CA ILE A 66 4.33 3.50 -15.57
C ILE A 66 3.34 3.43 -16.74
N PRO A 67 3.15 2.28 -17.40
CA PRO A 67 2.18 2.16 -18.49
C PRO A 67 0.74 2.20 -17.97
N GLU A 68 -0.17 2.78 -18.77
CA GLU A 68 -1.60 2.55 -18.59
C GLU A 68 -1.92 1.12 -19.05
N ALA A 69 -2.43 0.29 -18.13
CA ALA A 69 -2.70 -1.12 -18.37
C ALA A 69 -4.04 -1.52 -17.76
N GLU A 70 -4.73 -2.45 -18.41
CA GLU A 70 -5.97 -3.03 -17.91
C GLU A 70 -5.68 -4.18 -16.94
N TYR A 71 -6.46 -4.26 -15.86
CA TYR A 71 -6.31 -5.29 -14.83
C TYR A 71 -7.44 -6.33 -14.95
N HIS A 72 -7.09 -7.60 -14.76
CA HIS A 72 -8.04 -8.72 -14.84
C HIS A 72 -9.00 -8.70 -13.63
N ALA A 73 -8.53 -8.25 -12.47
CA ALA A 73 -9.35 -7.97 -11.31
C ALA A 73 -8.89 -6.73 -10.52
N ILE A 74 -9.87 -6.01 -9.97
CA ILE A 74 -9.69 -4.89 -9.05
C ILE A 74 -10.49 -5.19 -7.78
N VAL A 75 -9.81 -5.17 -6.63
CA VAL A 75 -10.41 -5.42 -5.32
C VAL A 75 -10.24 -4.16 -4.46
N ARG A 76 -11.36 -3.54 -4.05
CA ARG A 76 -11.35 -2.45 -3.07
C ARG A 76 -11.90 -2.97 -1.74
N MET A 77 -11.15 -2.81 -0.66
CA MET A 77 -11.51 -3.31 0.66
C MET A 77 -11.00 -2.39 1.79
N PRO A 78 -11.44 -2.58 3.05
CA PRO A 78 -10.95 -1.80 4.18
C PRO A 78 -9.43 -1.97 4.36
N SER A 79 -8.70 -0.87 4.45
CA SER A 79 -7.23 -0.87 4.53
C SER A 79 -6.72 -1.58 5.79
N ALA A 80 -7.40 -1.37 6.92
CA ALA A 80 -7.09 -2.02 8.20
C ALA A 80 -7.30 -3.54 8.16
N GLU A 81 -8.24 -4.04 7.34
CA GLU A 81 -8.46 -5.48 7.19
C GLU A 81 -7.39 -6.12 6.30
N PHE A 82 -7.01 -5.47 5.20
CA PHE A 82 -5.87 -5.90 4.39
C PHE A 82 -4.56 -5.93 5.22
N ALA A 83 -4.32 -4.90 6.04
CA ALA A 83 -3.17 -4.86 6.96
C ALA A 83 -3.17 -6.01 7.98
N ARG A 84 -4.34 -6.33 8.54
CA ARG A 84 -4.53 -7.50 9.42
C ARG A 84 -4.21 -8.80 8.68
N ILE A 85 -4.78 -9.00 7.50
CA ILE A 85 -4.57 -10.21 6.68
C ILE A 85 -3.09 -10.42 6.36
N CYS A 86 -2.36 -9.39 5.91
CA CYS A 86 -0.93 -9.51 5.65
C CYS A 86 -0.15 -9.89 6.91
N LYS A 87 -0.42 -9.21 8.04
CA LYS A 87 0.24 -9.49 9.32
C LYS A 87 -0.02 -10.91 9.83
N ASP A 88 -1.28 -11.34 9.82
CA ASP A 88 -1.70 -12.65 10.32
C ASP A 88 -1.11 -13.77 9.47
N LEU A 89 -1.17 -13.67 8.13
CA LEU A 89 -0.58 -14.67 7.23
C LEU A 89 0.96 -14.72 7.31
N SER A 90 1.61 -13.61 7.68
CA SER A 90 3.07 -13.57 7.89
C SER A 90 3.53 -14.32 9.13
N SER A 91 2.62 -14.65 10.06
CA SER A 91 2.92 -15.57 11.16
C SER A 91 2.92 -17.04 10.74
N ILE A 92 2.40 -17.35 9.54
CA ILE A 92 2.24 -18.71 9.01
C ILE A 92 3.34 -19.05 7.99
N GLY A 93 3.72 -18.10 7.13
CA GLY A 93 4.78 -18.27 6.12
C GLY A 93 5.06 -16.98 5.34
N ASP A 94 6.16 -16.96 4.59
CA ASP A 94 6.73 -15.74 3.97
C ASP A 94 6.01 -15.27 2.68
N THR A 95 5.04 -16.04 2.20
CA THR A 95 4.34 -15.77 0.94
C THR A 95 2.83 -15.80 1.11
N VAL A 96 2.14 -15.02 0.27
CA VAL A 96 0.68 -15.07 0.13
C VAL A 96 0.33 -15.30 -1.33
N VAL A 97 -0.52 -16.30 -1.55
CA VAL A 97 -1.27 -16.49 -2.79
C VAL A 97 -2.53 -15.63 -2.69
N ILE A 98 -2.69 -14.66 -3.59
CA ILE A 98 -3.90 -13.87 -3.75
C ILE A 98 -4.66 -14.43 -4.96
N SER A 99 -5.88 -14.88 -4.74
CA SER A 99 -6.77 -15.37 -5.80
C SER A 99 -8.07 -14.60 -5.82
N VAL A 100 -8.47 -14.10 -6.99
CA VAL A 100 -9.78 -13.45 -7.19
C VAL A 100 -10.62 -14.34 -8.08
N THR A 101 -11.81 -14.68 -7.60
CA THR A 101 -12.78 -15.54 -8.28
C THR A 101 -14.20 -15.04 -8.06
N LYS A 102 -15.19 -15.72 -8.66
CA LYS A 102 -16.62 -15.45 -8.41
C LYS A 102 -17.06 -15.66 -6.96
N GLU A 103 -16.28 -16.38 -6.14
CA GLU A 103 -16.58 -16.57 -4.72
C GLU A 103 -16.11 -15.40 -3.84
N GLY A 104 -15.25 -14.53 -4.36
CA GLY A 104 -14.59 -13.44 -3.63
C GLY A 104 -13.09 -13.40 -3.87
N VAL A 105 -12.39 -12.58 -3.07
CA VAL A 105 -10.92 -12.60 -2.97
C VAL A 105 -10.50 -13.54 -1.85
N LYS A 106 -9.50 -14.37 -2.12
CA LYS A 106 -8.92 -15.33 -1.18
C LYS A 106 -7.43 -15.02 -1.01
N PHE A 107 -7.00 -14.99 0.25
CA PHE A 107 -5.60 -14.89 0.65
C PHE A 107 -5.19 -16.21 1.32
N SER A 108 -4.17 -16.87 0.79
CA SER A 108 -3.68 -18.16 1.28
C SER A 108 -2.19 -18.09 1.59
N SER A 109 -1.77 -18.62 2.73
CA SER A 109 -0.35 -18.80 3.08
C SER A 109 -0.08 -20.22 3.59
N ARG A 110 1.13 -20.70 3.35
CA ARG A 110 1.65 -22.00 3.80
C ARG A 110 3.07 -21.80 4.33
N GLY A 111 3.36 -22.45 5.45
CA GLY A 111 4.72 -22.58 6.00
C GLY A 111 4.77 -23.75 6.98
N ASP A 112 5.84 -23.80 7.78
CA ASP A 112 6.19 -24.98 8.57
C ASP A 112 5.13 -25.37 9.61
N ILE A 113 4.45 -24.37 10.17
CA ILE A 113 3.42 -24.57 11.22
C ILE A 113 2.03 -24.90 10.66
N GLY A 114 1.82 -24.81 9.35
CA GLY A 114 0.55 -25.17 8.70
C GLY A 114 0.15 -24.31 7.51
N THR A 115 -1.16 -24.18 7.29
CA THR A 115 -1.75 -23.39 6.22
C THR A 115 -2.85 -22.50 6.77
N ALA A 116 -2.99 -21.29 6.20
CA ALA A 116 -4.05 -20.35 6.52
C ALA A 116 -4.75 -19.88 5.25
N ASN A 117 -6.06 -19.66 5.34
CA ASN A 117 -6.91 -19.26 4.23
C ASN A 117 -7.94 -18.24 4.75
N ILE A 118 -7.95 -17.03 4.19
CA ILE A 118 -8.90 -15.97 4.50
C ILE A 118 -9.65 -15.63 3.21
N VAL A 119 -10.98 -15.52 3.27
CA VAL A 119 -11.83 -15.22 2.09
C VAL A 119 -12.69 -14.00 2.40
N CYS A 120 -12.47 -12.91 1.65
CA CYS A 120 -13.30 -11.71 1.71
C CYS A 120 -14.28 -11.76 0.53
N ARG A 121 -15.57 -11.92 0.83
CA ARG A 121 -16.64 -11.89 -0.18
C ARG A 121 -17.05 -10.45 -0.47
N GLN A 122 -17.52 -10.20 -1.69
CA GLN A 122 -18.12 -8.92 -2.04
C GLN A 122 -19.31 -8.63 -1.11
N ASN A 123 -19.31 -7.46 -0.50
CA ASN A 123 -20.39 -6.97 0.35
C ASN A 123 -20.53 -5.46 0.18
N THR A 124 -21.66 -5.04 -0.39
CA THR A 124 -22.03 -3.64 -0.62
C THR A 124 -23.16 -3.15 0.29
N THR A 125 -23.74 -4.03 1.11
CA THR A 125 -24.81 -3.72 2.07
C THR A 125 -24.21 -3.53 3.47
N VAL A 126 -23.41 -2.48 3.61
CA VAL A 126 -22.76 -2.07 4.87
C VAL A 126 -23.17 -0.64 5.22
N ASP A 127 -23.20 -0.31 6.51
CA ASP A 127 -23.62 1.01 7.01
C ASP A 127 -22.70 2.14 6.51
N LYS A 128 -21.45 1.81 6.21
CA LYS A 128 -20.38 2.73 5.80
C LYS A 128 -19.71 2.22 4.51
N PRO A 129 -19.67 3.01 3.42
CA PRO A 129 -19.06 2.60 2.16
C PRO A 129 -17.59 2.20 2.26
N GLU A 130 -16.85 2.74 3.24
CA GLU A 130 -15.45 2.41 3.50
C GLU A 130 -15.25 1.01 4.13
N ASP A 131 -16.28 0.44 4.76
CA ASP A 131 -16.26 -0.92 5.32
C ASP A 131 -16.62 -1.99 4.27
N ALA A 132 -16.94 -1.59 3.05
CA ALA A 132 -17.34 -2.48 1.96
C ALA A 132 -16.15 -3.21 1.31
N THR A 133 -16.38 -4.47 0.92
CA THR A 133 -15.50 -5.16 -0.04
C THR A 133 -16.19 -5.14 -1.41
N VAL A 134 -15.55 -4.49 -2.39
CA VAL A 134 -16.01 -4.40 -3.77
C VAL A 134 -15.00 -5.11 -4.66
N ILE A 135 -15.50 -5.96 -5.56
CA ILE A 135 -14.69 -6.78 -6.47
C ILE A 135 -15.22 -6.56 -7.87
N GLU A 136 -14.35 -6.08 -8.76
CA GLU A 136 -14.57 -5.94 -10.19
C GLU A 136 -13.63 -6.95 -10.86
N MET A 137 -14.18 -7.95 -11.55
CA MET A 137 -13.39 -9.07 -12.09
C MET A 137 -13.84 -9.38 -13.52
N ASN A 138 -12.93 -9.14 -14.47
CA ASN A 138 -13.08 -9.54 -15.86
C ASN A 138 -12.67 -11.00 -16.04
N GLU A 139 -11.50 -11.37 -15.50
CA GLU A 139 -10.96 -12.73 -15.51
C GLU A 139 -10.47 -13.16 -14.12
N PRO A 140 -10.56 -14.45 -13.75
CA PRO A 140 -10.00 -14.95 -12.51
C PRO A 140 -8.48 -14.78 -12.50
N VAL A 141 -7.92 -14.40 -11.35
CA VAL A 141 -6.47 -14.20 -11.17
C VAL A 141 -5.98 -15.01 -9.99
N PHE A 142 -4.75 -15.51 -10.07
CA PHE A 142 -4.08 -16.28 -9.02
C PHE A 142 -2.59 -15.93 -9.08
N LEU A 143 -2.06 -15.27 -8.05
CA LEU A 143 -0.69 -14.76 -8.02
C LEU A 143 -0.07 -14.88 -6.63
N THR A 144 1.21 -15.26 -6.59
CA THR A 144 1.99 -15.43 -5.36
C THR A 144 2.85 -14.19 -5.11
N PHE A 145 2.88 -13.66 -3.88
CA PHE A 145 3.66 -12.49 -3.50
C PHE A 145 4.43 -12.73 -2.20
N ALA A 146 5.56 -12.03 -2.01
CA ALA A 146 6.29 -12.03 -0.75
C ALA A 146 5.58 -11.11 0.28
N LEU A 147 5.18 -11.68 1.42
CA LEU A 147 4.44 -10.95 2.46
C LEU A 147 5.24 -9.83 3.11
N TRP A 148 6.58 -9.93 3.12
CA TRP A 148 7.48 -8.88 3.58
C TRP A 148 7.19 -7.51 2.94
N TYR A 149 7.08 -7.46 1.60
CA TYR A 149 6.79 -6.22 0.88
C TYR A 149 5.37 -5.72 1.14
N LEU A 150 4.38 -6.62 1.14
CA LEU A 150 2.98 -6.26 1.41
C LEU A 150 2.80 -5.69 2.83
N ASN A 151 3.42 -6.29 3.85
CA ASN A 151 3.46 -5.73 5.20
C ASN A 151 4.06 -4.32 5.20
N SER A 152 5.13 -4.07 4.43
CA SER A 152 5.68 -2.73 4.30
C SER A 152 4.64 -1.77 3.69
N PHE A 153 3.99 -2.13 2.59
CA PHE A 153 2.95 -1.30 1.96
C PHE A 153 1.78 -0.98 2.92
N THR A 154 1.43 -1.91 3.81
CA THR A 154 0.34 -1.68 4.79
C THR A 154 0.61 -0.57 5.80
N LYS A 155 1.85 -0.06 5.90
CA LYS A 155 2.17 1.15 6.67
C LYS A 155 1.49 2.42 6.13
N ALA A 156 1.00 2.39 4.88
CA ALA A 156 0.16 3.46 4.30
C ALA A 156 -1.32 3.43 4.76
N THR A 157 -1.72 2.45 5.57
CA THR A 157 -3.09 2.35 6.13
C THR A 157 -3.61 3.64 6.82
N PRO A 158 -2.82 4.44 7.55
CA PRO A 158 -3.30 5.69 8.17
C PRO A 158 -3.74 6.78 7.17
N LEU A 159 -3.40 6.64 5.89
CA LEU A 159 -3.70 7.62 4.83
C LEU A 159 -5.11 7.48 4.27
N SER A 160 -5.63 6.25 4.22
CA SER A 160 -6.89 5.91 3.56
C SER A 160 -7.61 4.82 4.33
N SER A 161 -8.92 4.96 4.54
CA SER A 161 -9.77 3.90 5.11
C SER A 161 -9.93 2.69 4.18
N THR A 162 -9.65 2.85 2.89
CA THR A 162 -9.71 1.78 1.88
C THR A 162 -8.37 1.60 1.16
N VAL A 163 -8.10 0.37 0.75
CA VAL A 163 -7.01 0.01 -0.16
C VAL A 163 -7.61 -0.55 -1.45
N THR A 164 -6.97 -0.30 -2.58
CA THR A 164 -7.33 -0.92 -3.87
C THR A 164 -6.18 -1.79 -4.37
N LEU A 165 -6.46 -3.06 -4.63
CA LEU A 165 -5.53 -4.03 -5.22
C LEU A 165 -5.91 -4.23 -6.68
N SER A 166 -5.01 -3.96 -7.61
CA SER A 166 -5.21 -4.18 -9.05
C SER A 166 -4.29 -5.31 -9.52
N LEU A 167 -4.87 -6.39 -10.05
CA LEU A 167 -4.17 -7.63 -10.39
C LEU A 167 -4.37 -8.00 -11.87
N SER A 168 -3.28 -8.37 -12.53
CA SER A 168 -3.28 -9.04 -13.84
C SER A 168 -2.16 -10.08 -13.82
N SER A 169 -2.35 -11.19 -14.53
CA SER A 169 -1.40 -12.32 -14.57
C SER A 169 -0.03 -11.96 -15.16
N GLU A 170 0.04 -10.89 -15.95
CA GLU A 170 1.24 -10.47 -16.67
C GLU A 170 1.92 -9.23 -16.05
N LEU A 171 1.35 -8.66 -14.98
CA LEU A 171 1.77 -7.37 -14.42
C LEU A 171 2.06 -7.45 -12.91
N PRO A 172 2.91 -6.56 -12.36
CA PRO A 172 2.99 -6.32 -10.94
C PRO A 172 1.62 -6.01 -10.33
N VAL A 173 1.35 -6.49 -9.11
CA VAL A 173 0.17 -6.02 -8.35
C VAL A 173 0.35 -4.55 -7.99
N VAL A 174 -0.70 -3.76 -8.19
CA VAL A 174 -0.76 -2.37 -7.73
C VAL A 174 -1.55 -2.31 -6.43
N VAL A 175 -0.92 -1.76 -5.38
CA VAL A 175 -1.56 -1.48 -4.09
C VAL A 175 -1.71 0.04 -3.94
N GLU A 176 -2.93 0.55 -4.10
CA GLU A 176 -3.25 1.98 -4.04
C GLU A 176 -3.89 2.37 -2.71
N TYR A 177 -3.36 3.44 -2.10
CA TYR A 177 -3.97 4.18 -1.00
C TYR A 177 -4.22 5.63 -1.43
N LYS A 178 -5.48 6.10 -1.38
CA LYS A 178 -5.83 7.48 -1.75
C LYS A 178 -5.55 8.45 -0.61
N ILE A 179 -4.89 9.57 -0.90
CA ILE A 179 -4.60 10.64 0.06
C ILE A 179 -5.68 11.72 -0.08
N ALA A 180 -6.84 11.46 0.53
CA ALA A 180 -8.04 12.30 0.40
C ALA A 180 -8.29 12.69 -1.08
N ASP A 181 -8.49 13.99 -1.37
CA ASP A 181 -8.69 14.52 -2.72
C ASP A 181 -7.38 15.01 -3.39
N MET A 182 -6.22 14.77 -2.78
CA MET A 182 -4.93 15.33 -3.25
C MET A 182 -4.15 14.40 -4.19
N GLY A 183 -4.43 13.09 -4.16
CA GLY A 183 -3.71 12.10 -4.96
C GLY A 183 -3.72 10.71 -4.32
N TYR A 184 -2.66 9.95 -4.54
CA TYR A 184 -2.52 8.56 -4.09
C TYR A 184 -1.06 8.19 -3.82
N ILE A 185 -0.85 7.15 -3.03
CA ILE A 185 0.37 6.33 -3.06
C ILE A 185 0.03 5.03 -3.77
N ARG A 186 0.87 4.63 -4.73
CA ARG A 186 0.80 3.33 -5.40
C ARG A 186 2.10 2.57 -5.19
N PHE A 187 2.00 1.36 -4.67
CA PHE A 187 3.10 0.41 -4.61
C PHE A 187 2.94 -0.63 -5.71
N TYR A 188 4.04 -1.00 -6.36
CA TYR A 188 4.09 -2.02 -7.39
C TYR A 188 4.94 -3.19 -6.88
N LEU A 189 4.44 -4.41 -7.00
CA LEU A 189 5.17 -5.61 -6.58
C LEU A 189 5.01 -6.71 -7.64
N ALA A 190 6.12 -7.13 -8.22
CA ALA A 190 6.13 -8.27 -9.14
C ALA A 190 5.67 -9.54 -8.40
N PRO A 191 4.86 -10.39 -9.04
CA PRO A 191 4.57 -11.71 -8.50
C PRO A 191 5.85 -12.55 -8.41
N LYS A 192 5.89 -13.49 -7.47
CA LYS A 192 6.83 -14.61 -7.53
C LYS A 192 6.41 -15.50 -8.69
N ILE A 193 7.34 -15.69 -9.62
CA ILE A 193 7.25 -16.76 -10.60
C ILE A 193 7.51 -18.07 -9.84
N GLU A 194 6.61 -19.05 -9.97
CA GLU A 194 6.94 -20.42 -9.59
C GLU A 194 7.88 -20.93 -10.69
N GLU A 195 9.13 -21.25 -10.34
CA GLU A 195 10.00 -21.99 -11.25
C GLU A 195 9.34 -23.35 -11.44
N ASP A 196 8.72 -23.56 -12.61
CA ASP A 196 8.24 -24.88 -13.01
C ASP A 196 9.42 -25.84 -12.90
N GLU A 197 9.31 -26.84 -12.00
CA GLU A 197 10.20 -28.00 -12.00
C GLU A 197 9.92 -28.81 -13.28
N GLU A 198 10.49 -28.34 -14.40
CA GLU A 198 10.38 -29.02 -15.69
C GLU A 198 10.83 -30.48 -15.53
N GLU A 199 9.95 -31.35 -16.01
CA GLU A 199 9.94 -32.78 -15.75
C GLU A 199 11.31 -33.45 -15.90
N THR A 200 12.00 -33.71 -14.79
CA THR A 200 13.02 -34.78 -14.72
C THR A 200 12.34 -36.15 -14.71
N LYS A 201 11.65 -36.46 -15.82
CA LYS A 201 11.26 -37.83 -16.15
C LYS A 201 12.53 -38.62 -16.53
N PRO A 202 12.64 -39.89 -16.10
CA PRO A 202 13.85 -40.70 -16.21
C PRO A 202 14.14 -41.23 -17.62
#